data_AF-A0AB36FDA7-F1
#
_entry.id   AF-A0AB36FDA7-F1
#
_cell.length_a   1.000
_cell.length_b   1.000
_cell.length_c   1.000
_cell.angle_alpha   90.00
_cell.angle_beta   90.00
_cell.angle_gamma   90.00
#
_symmetry.space_group_name_H-M   'P 1'
#
loop_
_entity.id
_entity.type
_entity.pdbx_description
1 polymer ?
#
loop_
_entity_poly.entity_id
_entity_poly.type
_entity_poly.pdbx_seq_one_letter_code
_entity_poly.pdbx_strand_id
1 'polypeptide(L)'
;MKSFSFRPRRLAIATLLVCSGTMASVNTANLLASAASTDCISWRVSGICYWLLCTPFGCTVKTSVKVTHFIPEAVVSAYLNPGDNPWTEMATVSDAASGAEGSLLESVTGVSTGGGRQEMKAPGERKQNLHFYYGDAWGHPATKIIGGMVPGYSCDSAATPFMPYFNSSLDALVWRTGVPETLYPEALIPGQREIGETTSGNMWGNVYPRSGFVTQTDSYKSAAVVVQRVADVITRSGQLHVYNPLTGQKSPGYWPPEPVKENTGTKNHKWQRLSPQLSQTCAVFPDTNGQIAQDGNYAWALWQPYSCCKRRGQTFLSSTDFS
;
A
#
# COMPACT_ATOMS: atom_id res chain seq x y z
N MET A 1 -7.38 -30.62 -67.12
CA MET A 1 -6.01 -30.17 -66.80
C MET A 1 -6.09 -29.07 -65.74
N LYS A 2 -5.19 -29.14 -64.75
CA LYS A 2 -5.21 -28.60 -63.37
C LYS A 2 -5.72 -27.16 -63.17
N SER A 3 -6.70 -27.03 -62.25
CA SER A 3 -7.11 -25.78 -61.58
C SER A 3 -6.08 -25.41 -60.51
N PHE A 4 -5.57 -24.18 -60.53
CA PHE A 4 -4.67 -23.63 -59.51
C PHE A 4 -5.47 -22.91 -58.44
N SER A 5 -5.58 -23.52 -57.25
CA SER A 5 -6.17 -22.90 -56.06
C SER A 5 -5.18 -21.89 -55.45
N PHE A 6 -5.56 -20.61 -55.40
CA PHE A 6 -4.88 -19.62 -54.55
C PHE A 6 -5.26 -19.84 -53.08
N ARG A 7 -4.31 -20.26 -52.25
CA ARG A 7 -4.44 -20.23 -50.78
C ARG A 7 -3.91 -18.90 -50.26
N PRO A 8 -4.69 -18.08 -49.53
CA PRO A 8 -4.14 -16.94 -48.83
C PRO A 8 -3.41 -17.44 -47.57
N ARG A 9 -2.09 -17.23 -47.51
CA ARG A 9 -1.33 -17.39 -46.27
C ARG A 9 -1.75 -16.27 -45.31
N ARG A 10 -2.54 -16.59 -44.29
CA ARG A 10 -2.75 -15.70 -43.15
C ARG A 10 -1.42 -15.56 -42.40
N LEU A 11 -0.74 -14.42 -42.56
CA LEU A 11 0.32 -14.03 -41.65
C LEU A 11 -0.34 -13.64 -40.33
N ALA A 12 -0.30 -14.53 -39.34
CA ALA A 12 -0.54 -14.18 -37.95
C ALA A 12 0.71 -13.46 -37.44
N ILE A 13 0.64 -12.14 -37.31
CA ILE A 13 1.65 -11.36 -36.58
C ILE A 13 1.36 -11.57 -35.10
N ALA A 14 2.09 -12.49 -34.47
CA ALA A 14 2.11 -12.65 -33.04
C ALA A 14 3.04 -11.57 -32.45
N THR A 15 2.48 -10.47 -31.97
CA THR A 15 3.19 -9.49 -31.14
C THR A 15 3.38 -10.08 -29.74
N LEU A 16 4.50 -10.79 -29.54
CA LEU A 16 5.04 -11.07 -28.22
C LEU A 16 5.72 -9.80 -27.69
N LEU A 17 4.99 -8.94 -26.99
CA LEU A 17 5.58 -7.98 -26.06
C LEU A 17 5.75 -8.67 -24.71
N VAL A 18 6.86 -9.40 -24.54
CA VAL A 18 7.39 -9.70 -23.21
C VAL A 18 8.40 -8.61 -22.89
N CYS A 19 7.92 -7.49 -22.36
CA CYS A 19 8.81 -6.54 -21.68
C CYS A 19 9.16 -7.12 -20.30
N SER A 20 10.13 -8.03 -20.25
CA SER A 20 10.89 -8.28 -19.03
C SER A 20 11.98 -7.21 -18.90
N GLY A 21 11.55 -5.96 -18.76
CA GLY A 21 12.43 -4.87 -18.32
C GLY A 21 12.42 -4.80 -16.80
N THR A 22 13.59 -4.73 -16.18
CA THR A 22 13.73 -4.28 -14.80
C THR A 22 13.34 -2.80 -14.76
N MET A 23 12.10 -2.50 -14.36
CA MET A 23 11.65 -1.13 -14.22
C MET A 23 12.03 -0.61 -12.82
N ALA A 24 13.21 0.02 -12.73
CA ALA A 24 13.67 0.67 -11.50
C ALA A 24 12.67 1.75 -11.00
N SER A 25 11.90 2.35 -11.92
CA SER A 25 10.86 3.33 -11.62
C SER A 25 9.55 3.02 -12.34
N VAL A 26 8.45 3.56 -11.81
CA VAL A 26 7.09 3.43 -12.34
C VAL A 26 6.50 4.81 -12.58
N ASN A 27 5.66 4.93 -13.61
CA ASN A 27 4.88 6.14 -13.86
C ASN A 27 3.38 5.91 -13.61
N THR A 28 2.59 6.98 -13.65
CA THR A 28 1.13 6.92 -13.40
C THR A 28 0.42 5.97 -14.36
N ALA A 29 0.84 5.89 -15.63
CA ALA A 29 0.23 4.98 -16.60
C ALA A 29 0.48 3.51 -16.24
N ASN A 30 1.69 3.18 -15.75
CA ASN A 30 1.99 1.84 -15.23
C ASN A 30 1.10 1.48 -14.03
N LEU A 31 0.91 2.41 -13.09
CA LEU A 31 0.06 2.22 -11.90
C LEU A 31 -1.42 2.00 -12.28
N LEU A 32 -1.93 2.78 -13.23
CA LEU A 32 -3.29 2.62 -13.74
C LEU A 32 -3.46 1.27 -14.44
N ALA A 33 -2.49 0.86 -15.25
CA ALA A 33 -2.53 -0.42 -15.94
C ALA A 33 -2.46 -1.61 -14.97
N SER A 34 -1.60 -1.55 -13.94
CA SER A 34 -1.43 -2.63 -12.97
C SER A 34 -2.60 -2.77 -11.98
N ALA A 35 -3.41 -1.73 -11.82
CA ALA A 35 -4.60 -1.75 -10.98
C ALA A 35 -5.75 -2.61 -11.55
N ALA A 36 -5.68 -3.02 -12.82
CA ALA A 36 -6.65 -3.96 -13.40
C ALA A 36 -6.43 -5.43 -12.95
N SER A 37 -5.55 -5.68 -11.98
CA SER A 37 -5.26 -7.01 -11.45
C SER A 37 -6.45 -7.63 -10.72
N THR A 38 -6.98 -8.72 -11.28
CA THR A 38 -8.07 -9.50 -10.66
C THR A 38 -7.63 -10.18 -9.36
N ASP A 39 -6.35 -10.56 -9.26
CA ASP A 39 -5.77 -11.17 -8.06
C ASP A 39 -5.77 -10.17 -6.89
N CYS A 40 -5.34 -8.94 -7.16
CA CYS A 40 -5.38 -7.85 -6.18
C CYS A 40 -6.81 -7.52 -5.79
N ILE A 41 -7.69 -7.21 -6.75
CA ILE A 41 -9.09 -6.82 -6.51
C ILE A 41 -9.84 -7.86 -5.68
N SER A 42 -9.65 -9.17 -5.95
CA SER A 42 -10.28 -10.26 -5.18
C SER A 42 -11.76 -10.01 -4.86
N TRP A 43 -12.52 -9.66 -5.90
CA TRP A 43 -13.92 -9.35 -5.76
C TRP A 43 -14.73 -10.59 -5.40
N ARG A 44 -15.64 -10.45 -4.43
CA ARG A 44 -16.59 -11.51 -4.09
C ARG A 44 -17.90 -10.95 -3.56
N VAL A 45 -18.95 -11.74 -3.72
CA VAL A 45 -20.19 -11.55 -2.96
C VAL A 45 -19.94 -12.03 -1.53
N SER A 46 -20.16 -11.16 -0.56
CA SER A 46 -19.91 -11.43 0.85
C SER A 46 -21.16 -11.50 1.70
N GLY A 47 -22.35 -11.19 1.16
CA GLY A 47 -23.57 -11.27 1.94
C GLY A 47 -24.80 -10.61 1.30
N ILE A 48 -25.78 -10.31 2.16
CA ILE A 48 -27.03 -9.63 1.81
C ILE A 48 -27.29 -8.51 2.82
N CYS A 49 -27.68 -7.33 2.32
CA CYS A 49 -28.17 -6.22 3.12
C CYS A 49 -29.68 -6.11 3.04
N TYR A 50 -30.31 -5.75 4.16
CA TYR A 50 -31.75 -5.52 4.29
C TYR A 50 -32.02 -4.03 4.52
N TRP A 51 -32.94 -3.49 3.74
CA TRP A 51 -33.34 -2.09 3.74
C TRP A 51 -34.85 -1.99 3.92
N LEU A 52 -35.31 -0.98 4.65
CA LEU A 52 -36.72 -0.64 4.72
C LEU A 52 -37.03 0.46 3.71
N LEU A 53 -37.94 0.17 2.78
CA LEU A 53 -38.50 1.14 1.86
C LEU A 53 -39.94 1.46 2.30
N CYS A 54 -40.16 2.64 2.86
CA CYS A 54 -41.49 3.11 3.23
C CYS A 54 -42.05 4.04 2.15
N THR A 55 -43.33 3.84 1.83
CA THR A 55 -44.16 4.70 0.98
C THR A 55 -45.42 5.09 1.76
N PRO A 56 -46.22 6.07 1.30
CA PRO A 56 -47.48 6.41 1.97
C PRO A 56 -48.47 5.22 2.11
N PHE A 57 -48.31 4.16 1.31
CA PHE A 57 -49.18 2.98 1.30
C PHE A 57 -48.63 1.80 2.12
N GLY A 58 -47.46 1.95 2.76
CA GLY A 58 -46.85 0.92 3.58
C GLY A 58 -45.34 0.80 3.40
N CYS A 59 -44.72 -0.02 4.24
CA CYS A 59 -43.29 -0.31 4.22
C CYS A 59 -43.01 -1.72 3.71
N THR A 60 -41.95 -1.87 2.90
CA THR A 60 -41.50 -3.14 2.36
C THR A 60 -40.00 -3.31 2.61
N VAL A 61 -39.60 -4.50 3.05
CA VAL A 61 -38.19 -4.84 3.15
C VAL A 61 -37.64 -5.13 1.75
N LYS A 62 -36.58 -4.42 1.38
CA LYS A 62 -35.82 -4.61 0.14
C LYS A 62 -34.45 -5.18 0.47
N THR A 63 -33.97 -6.07 -0.38
CA THR A 63 -32.64 -6.68 -0.23
C THR A 63 -31.68 -6.16 -1.30
N SER A 64 -30.39 -6.21 -0.99
CA SER A 64 -29.31 -5.92 -1.93
C SER A 64 -28.11 -6.81 -1.63
N VAL A 65 -27.34 -7.10 -2.67
CA VAL A 65 -26.10 -7.88 -2.54
C VAL A 65 -25.07 -7.05 -1.77
N LYS A 66 -24.42 -7.67 -0.77
CA LYS A 66 -23.23 -7.16 -0.12
C LYS A 66 -22.02 -7.73 -0.85
N VAL A 67 -21.12 -6.85 -1.28
CA VAL A 67 -19.89 -7.21 -1.97
C VAL A 67 -18.70 -6.84 -1.10
N THR A 68 -17.61 -7.59 -1.25
CA THR A 68 -16.31 -7.25 -0.67
C THR A 68 -15.25 -7.37 -1.74
N HIS A 69 -14.41 -6.35 -1.85
CA HIS A 69 -13.31 -6.33 -2.81
C HIS A 69 -12.21 -5.38 -2.32
N PHE A 70 -11.00 -5.59 -2.78
CA PHE A 70 -9.85 -4.76 -2.46
C PHE A 70 -9.74 -3.62 -3.47
N ILE A 71 -9.49 -2.42 -2.97
CA ILE A 71 -9.27 -1.22 -3.77
C ILE A 71 -7.84 -0.75 -3.53
N PRO A 72 -7.11 -0.28 -4.55
CA PRO A 72 -5.81 0.31 -4.33
C PRO A 72 -6.01 1.70 -3.70
N GLU A 73 -5.46 1.88 -2.50
CA GLU A 73 -5.68 3.07 -1.68
C GLU A 73 -4.53 4.07 -1.82
N ALA A 74 -3.29 3.58 -1.72
CA ALA A 74 -2.09 4.41 -1.80
C ALA A 74 -0.95 3.69 -2.53
N VAL A 75 -0.09 4.47 -3.17
CA VAL A 75 1.27 4.07 -3.54
C VAL A 75 2.16 4.45 -2.37
N VAL A 76 2.84 3.47 -1.80
CA VAL A 76 3.76 3.64 -0.69
C VAL A 76 5.18 3.32 -1.16
N SER A 77 6.07 4.27 -1.01
CA SER A 77 7.46 4.18 -1.46
C SER A 77 8.42 4.18 -0.28
N ALA A 78 9.50 3.41 -0.39
CA ALA A 78 10.64 3.44 0.50
C ALA A 78 11.93 3.58 -0.32
N TYR A 79 12.65 4.67 -0.13
CA TYR A 79 13.79 5.05 -0.98
C TYR A 79 14.93 5.65 -0.15
N LEU A 80 16.16 5.58 -0.66
CA LEU A 80 17.35 5.87 0.14
C LEU A 80 17.72 7.35 0.19
N ASN A 81 17.53 8.10 -0.88
CA ASN A 81 17.96 9.51 -0.95
C ASN A 81 16.80 10.45 -1.31
N PRO A 82 16.86 11.72 -0.89
CA PRO A 82 16.00 12.78 -1.42
C PRO A 82 15.77 12.67 -2.94
N GLY A 83 14.52 12.73 -3.38
CA GLY A 83 14.15 12.68 -4.79
C GLY A 83 14.17 11.29 -5.46
N ASP A 84 14.68 10.25 -4.81
CA ASP A 84 14.76 8.88 -5.38
C ASP A 84 13.43 8.09 -5.29
N ASN A 85 12.28 8.77 -5.16
CA ASN A 85 10.99 8.10 -5.14
C ASN A 85 10.77 7.35 -6.48
N PRO A 86 10.54 6.02 -6.48
CA PRO A 86 10.37 5.27 -7.72
C PRO A 86 9.18 5.70 -8.56
N TRP A 87 8.20 6.39 -7.98
CA TRP A 87 7.10 6.98 -8.74
C TRP A 87 7.56 8.30 -9.37
N THR A 88 7.84 8.28 -10.67
CA THR A 88 8.52 9.36 -11.39
C THR A 88 7.88 10.74 -11.24
N GLU A 89 6.55 10.81 -11.23
CA GLU A 89 5.83 12.09 -11.12
C GLU A 89 5.86 12.63 -9.70
N MET A 90 5.90 11.76 -8.69
CA MET A 90 5.97 12.18 -7.28
C MET A 90 7.40 12.43 -6.81
N ALA A 91 8.41 11.90 -7.51
CA ALA A 91 9.83 12.11 -7.21
C ALA A 91 10.21 13.59 -7.07
N THR A 92 9.71 14.44 -7.97
CA THR A 92 9.96 15.90 -7.91
C THR A 92 9.32 16.57 -6.70
N VAL A 93 8.14 16.10 -6.29
CA VAL A 93 7.41 16.60 -5.13
C VAL A 93 8.09 16.16 -3.84
N SER A 94 8.51 14.88 -3.78
CA SER A 94 9.30 14.33 -2.69
C SER A 94 10.63 15.07 -2.53
N ASP A 95 11.32 15.38 -3.63
CA ASP A 95 12.60 16.11 -3.64
C ASP A 95 12.46 17.52 -3.04
N ALA A 96 11.42 18.26 -3.47
CA ALA A 96 11.13 19.59 -2.94
C ALA A 96 10.86 19.57 -1.42
N ALA A 97 10.14 18.55 -0.93
CA ALA A 97 9.90 18.39 0.51
C ALA A 97 11.19 18.09 1.29
N SER A 98 12.07 17.24 0.75
CA SER A 98 13.38 16.95 1.36
C SER A 98 14.34 18.13 1.37
N GLY A 99 14.27 19.04 0.39
CA GLY A 99 15.07 20.27 0.41
C GLY A 99 14.71 21.19 1.58
N ALA A 100 13.41 21.30 1.90
CA ALA A 100 12.93 22.07 3.05
C ALA A 100 13.35 21.45 4.39
N GLU A 101 13.30 20.11 4.47
CA GLU A 101 13.78 19.36 5.62
C GLU A 101 15.25 19.61 5.92
N GLY A 102 16.12 19.46 4.91
CA GLY A 102 17.57 19.58 5.10
C GLY A 102 17.96 20.92 5.70
N SER A 103 17.35 22.01 5.20
CA SER A 103 17.58 23.35 5.74
C SER A 103 17.12 23.50 7.20
N LEU A 104 15.99 22.90 7.58
CA LEU A 104 15.44 23.04 8.92
C LEU A 104 16.20 22.18 9.94
N LEU A 105 16.41 20.90 9.63
CA LEU A 105 17.04 19.98 10.58
C LEU A 105 18.52 20.30 10.79
N GLU A 106 19.25 20.67 9.73
CA GLU A 106 20.64 21.11 9.84
C GLU A 106 20.74 22.39 10.71
N SER A 107 19.81 23.34 10.54
CA SER A 107 19.81 24.57 11.34
C SER A 107 19.55 24.35 12.83
N VAL A 108 18.77 23.31 13.18
CA VAL A 108 18.38 23.00 14.57
C VAL A 108 19.36 22.04 15.24
N THR A 109 19.88 21.05 14.48
CA THR A 109 20.65 19.92 15.04
C THR A 109 22.11 19.91 14.63
N GLY A 110 22.50 20.68 13.59
CA GLY A 110 23.84 20.66 13.02
C GLY A 110 24.18 19.37 12.25
N VAL A 111 23.20 18.51 11.97
CA VAL A 111 23.39 17.22 11.28
C VAL A 111 22.88 17.32 9.85
N SER A 112 23.74 16.98 8.88
CA SER A 112 23.35 16.86 7.48
C SER A 112 22.33 15.74 7.29
N THR A 113 21.22 16.02 6.62
CA THR A 113 20.18 15.04 6.32
C THR A 113 20.56 14.18 5.13
N GLY A 114 20.54 12.87 5.31
CA GLY A 114 20.70 11.90 4.24
C GLY A 114 20.23 10.53 4.71
N GLY A 115 19.81 9.69 3.78
CA GLY A 115 19.53 8.29 4.06
C GLY A 115 20.70 7.39 3.70
N GLY A 116 20.43 6.10 3.55
CA GLY A 116 21.41 5.13 3.09
C GLY A 116 21.51 3.87 3.94
N ARG A 117 22.52 3.06 3.62
CA ARG A 117 22.77 1.77 4.26
C ARG A 117 24.09 1.82 5.00
N GLN A 118 24.04 1.59 6.30
CA GLN A 118 25.21 1.51 7.16
C GLN A 118 25.43 0.06 7.54
N GLU A 119 26.48 -0.52 6.95
CA GLU A 119 26.93 -1.87 7.27
C GLU A 119 28.16 -1.78 8.18
N MET A 120 27.95 -2.02 9.47
CA MET A 120 29.02 -1.96 10.46
C MET A 120 29.36 -3.36 10.96
N LYS A 121 30.65 -3.68 11.01
CA LYS A 121 31.16 -4.91 11.64
C LYS A 121 32.32 -4.56 12.57
N ALA A 122 32.03 -4.40 13.86
CA ALA A 122 33.07 -4.28 14.86
C ALA A 122 33.77 -5.63 15.08
N PRO A 123 35.09 -5.67 15.34
CA PRO A 123 35.82 -6.91 15.63
C PRO A 123 35.20 -7.64 16.83
N GLY A 124 34.84 -8.91 16.66
CA GLY A 124 34.19 -9.72 17.71
C GLY A 124 32.67 -9.61 17.78
N GLU A 125 32.05 -8.64 17.09
CA GLU A 125 30.60 -8.41 17.09
C GLU A 125 29.92 -8.92 15.82
N ARG A 126 28.60 -9.13 15.91
CA ARG A 126 27.78 -9.47 14.74
C ARG A 126 27.68 -8.28 13.79
N LYS A 127 27.76 -8.53 12.47
CA LYS A 127 27.52 -7.50 11.44
C LYS A 127 26.12 -6.90 11.64
N GLN A 128 26.07 -5.58 11.81
CA GLN A 128 24.84 -4.81 11.85
C GLN A 128 24.60 -4.21 10.46
N ASN A 129 23.41 -4.46 9.90
CA ASN A 129 22.99 -3.87 8.63
C ASN A 129 21.82 -2.94 8.94
N LEU A 130 22.14 -1.67 9.19
CA LEU A 130 21.17 -0.63 9.50
C LEU A 130 20.86 0.14 8.23
N HIS A 131 19.58 0.17 7.83
CA HIS A 131 19.12 0.93 6.69
C HIS A 131 18.23 2.07 7.16
N PHE A 132 18.39 3.24 6.55
CA PHE A 132 17.44 4.34 6.64
C PHE A 132 16.75 4.53 5.31
N TYR A 133 15.42 4.62 5.34
CA TYR A 133 14.61 4.98 4.18
C TYR A 133 13.79 6.23 4.47
N TYR A 134 13.69 7.08 3.46
CA TYR A 134 12.55 7.97 3.31
C TYR A 134 11.32 7.14 2.98
N GLY A 135 10.17 7.53 3.54
CA GLY A 135 8.89 6.87 3.38
C GLY A 135 7.83 7.86 2.92
N ASP A 136 7.16 7.54 1.83
CA ASP A 136 6.12 8.37 1.23
C ASP A 136 4.86 7.56 0.96
N ALA A 137 3.68 8.17 1.13
CA ALA A 137 2.40 7.60 0.75
C ALA A 137 1.53 8.62 0.02
N TRP A 138 1.16 8.27 -1.20
CA TRP A 138 0.37 9.09 -2.11
C TRP A 138 -0.88 8.34 -2.54
N GLY A 139 -2.03 8.99 -2.59
CA GLY A 139 -3.28 8.37 -3.00
C GLY A 139 -3.19 7.73 -4.38
N HIS A 140 -3.62 6.48 -4.49
CA HIS A 140 -3.42 5.71 -5.71
C HIS A 140 -4.29 6.27 -6.86
N PRO A 141 -3.75 6.49 -8.07
CA PRO A 141 -4.49 7.13 -9.17
C PRO A 141 -5.71 6.32 -9.62
N ALA A 142 -5.65 4.99 -9.49
CA ALA A 142 -6.75 4.11 -9.84
C ALA A 142 -7.86 3.99 -8.79
N THR A 143 -7.76 4.65 -7.63
CA THR A 143 -8.66 4.38 -6.49
C THR A 143 -10.14 4.65 -6.81
N LYS A 144 -10.44 5.72 -7.56
CA LYS A 144 -11.80 6.05 -8.03
C LYS A 144 -12.22 5.35 -9.32
N ILE A 145 -11.29 4.66 -9.99
CA ILE A 145 -11.58 3.86 -11.19
C ILE A 145 -12.01 2.47 -10.76
N ILE A 146 -11.29 1.88 -9.81
CA ILE A 146 -11.63 0.57 -9.25
C ILE A 146 -12.77 0.71 -8.23
N GLY A 147 -12.69 1.70 -7.36
CA GLY A 147 -13.76 2.02 -6.41
C GLY A 147 -14.92 2.72 -7.10
N GLY A 148 -16.13 2.22 -6.90
CA GLY A 148 -17.36 2.78 -7.48
C GLY A 148 -17.59 2.46 -8.96
N MET A 149 -16.73 1.65 -9.60
CA MET A 149 -16.81 1.32 -11.03
C MET A 149 -18.18 0.79 -11.48
N VAL A 150 -18.78 -0.07 -10.66
CA VAL A 150 -20.07 -0.73 -10.94
C VAL A 150 -21.07 -0.38 -9.85
N PRO A 151 -22.10 0.43 -10.12
CA PRO A 151 -23.05 0.87 -9.11
C PRO A 151 -23.72 -0.28 -8.37
N GLY A 152 -23.42 -0.40 -7.07
CA GLY A 152 -23.97 -1.44 -6.19
C GLY A 152 -23.19 -2.77 -6.17
N TYR A 153 -22.13 -2.87 -6.98
CA TYR A 153 -21.22 -4.02 -6.99
C TYR A 153 -19.74 -3.61 -6.87
N SER A 154 -19.43 -2.33 -6.85
CA SER A 154 -18.13 -1.80 -6.44
C SER A 154 -18.34 -0.72 -5.39
N CYS A 155 -17.57 -0.82 -4.31
CA CYS A 155 -17.55 0.12 -3.20
C CYS A 155 -16.74 1.35 -3.54
N ASP A 156 -17.15 2.51 -3.03
CA ASP A 156 -16.36 3.73 -3.12
C ASP A 156 -15.13 3.63 -2.22
N SER A 157 -14.01 4.22 -2.65
CA SER A 157 -12.81 4.34 -1.82
C SER A 157 -12.87 5.60 -0.94
N ALA A 158 -12.31 5.49 0.27
CA ALA A 158 -12.00 6.65 1.10
C ALA A 158 -10.78 7.45 0.59
N ALA A 159 -9.90 6.83 -0.20
CA ALA A 159 -8.74 7.50 -0.77
C ALA A 159 -9.11 8.52 -1.85
N THR A 160 -8.30 9.57 -1.93
CA THR A 160 -8.34 10.61 -2.96
C THR A 160 -7.09 10.45 -3.83
N PRO A 161 -7.24 10.31 -5.16
CA PRO A 161 -6.10 10.20 -6.09
C PRO A 161 -5.07 11.32 -5.87
N PHE A 162 -3.78 10.99 -5.87
CA PHE A 162 -2.64 11.91 -5.73
C PHE A 162 -2.60 12.74 -4.43
N MET A 163 -3.46 12.45 -3.46
CA MET A 163 -3.42 13.12 -2.16
C MET A 163 -2.15 12.71 -1.39
N PRO A 164 -1.34 13.64 -0.85
CA PRO A 164 -0.26 13.30 0.07
C PRO A 164 -0.84 12.81 1.39
N TYR A 165 -0.69 11.51 1.68
CA TYR A 165 -1.07 10.96 2.98
C TYR A 165 0.10 11.00 3.96
N PHE A 166 1.32 10.76 3.48
CA PHE A 166 2.53 10.86 4.28
C PHE A 166 3.72 11.23 3.42
N ASN A 167 4.59 12.09 3.94
CA ASN A 167 5.91 12.32 3.38
C ASN A 167 6.88 12.48 4.55
N SER A 168 7.82 11.56 4.65
CA SER A 168 8.77 11.47 5.76
C SER A 168 9.62 12.73 5.97
N SER A 169 9.83 13.54 4.93
CA SER A 169 10.57 14.79 5.05
C SER A 169 9.79 15.90 5.72
N LEU A 170 8.47 15.91 5.60
CA LEU A 170 7.60 16.81 6.37
C LEU A 170 7.47 16.35 7.84
N ASP A 171 7.77 15.09 8.13
CA ASP A 171 7.74 14.45 9.45
C ASP A 171 9.15 14.15 10.00
N ALA A 172 10.14 14.92 9.57
CA ALA A 172 11.56 14.59 9.72
C ALA A 172 12.01 14.24 11.14
N LEU A 173 11.50 14.94 12.14
CA LEU A 173 11.91 14.78 13.54
C LEU A 173 11.48 13.42 14.07
N VAL A 174 10.18 13.10 13.98
CA VAL A 174 9.64 11.84 14.48
C VAL A 174 10.13 10.68 13.62
N TRP A 175 10.11 10.84 12.28
CA TRP A 175 10.53 9.79 11.36
C TRP A 175 11.99 9.38 11.50
N ARG A 176 12.90 10.32 11.81
CA ARG A 176 14.32 10.00 12.02
C ARG A 176 14.65 9.52 13.41
N THR A 177 14.09 10.17 14.43
CA THR A 177 14.46 9.84 15.82
C THR A 177 13.68 8.64 16.34
N GLY A 178 12.51 8.36 15.78
CA GLY A 178 11.56 7.40 16.33
C GLY A 178 10.97 7.83 17.67
N VAL A 179 11.14 9.10 18.09
CA VAL A 179 10.57 9.63 19.34
C VAL A 179 9.34 10.46 19.00
N PRO A 180 8.20 10.29 19.71
CA PRO A 180 8.02 9.50 20.92
C PRO A 180 7.64 8.03 20.68
N GLU A 181 7.67 7.54 19.43
CA GLU A 181 7.24 6.19 19.07
C GLU A 181 7.94 5.06 19.86
N THR A 182 9.20 5.26 20.26
CA THR A 182 9.96 4.33 21.12
C THR A 182 9.38 4.15 22.52
N LEU A 183 8.50 5.06 22.96
CA LEU A 183 7.87 5.01 24.28
C LEU A 183 6.58 4.18 24.28
N TYR A 184 6.09 3.75 23.11
CA TYR A 184 4.94 2.87 23.04
C TYR A 184 5.29 1.46 23.58
N PRO A 185 4.37 0.79 24.30
CA PRO A 185 4.58 -0.58 24.77
C PRO A 185 4.99 -1.55 23.66
N GLU A 186 4.45 -1.35 22.45
CA GLU A 186 4.75 -2.16 21.27
C GLU A 186 6.20 -2.02 20.79
N ALA A 187 6.89 -0.94 21.14
CA ALA A 187 8.33 -0.77 20.87
C ALA A 187 9.22 -1.44 21.93
N LEU A 188 8.68 -1.66 23.13
CA LEU A 188 9.43 -2.11 24.32
C LEU A 188 9.26 -3.60 24.62
N ILE A 189 8.17 -4.21 24.13
CA ILE A 189 7.84 -5.62 24.38
C ILE A 189 8.16 -6.45 23.13
N PRO A 190 9.19 -7.31 23.16
CA PRO A 190 9.50 -8.19 22.03
C PRO A 190 8.31 -9.09 21.66
N GLY A 191 8.16 -9.39 20.37
CA GLY A 191 7.05 -10.20 19.86
C GLY A 191 5.74 -9.42 19.66
N GLN A 192 5.67 -8.14 20.04
CA GLN A 192 4.53 -7.28 19.71
C GLN A 192 4.78 -6.52 18.42
N ARG A 193 3.75 -6.43 17.58
CA ARG A 193 3.75 -5.64 16.34
C ARG A 193 4.97 -5.91 15.46
N GLU A 194 5.17 -7.18 15.11
CA GLU A 194 6.28 -7.65 14.28
C GLU A 194 5.77 -8.13 12.93
N ILE A 195 6.51 -7.86 11.85
CA ILE A 195 6.23 -8.44 10.54
C ILE A 195 6.93 -9.78 10.45
N GLY A 196 6.15 -10.84 10.30
CA GLY A 196 6.62 -12.21 10.45
C GLY A 196 6.69 -12.65 11.90
N GLU A 197 7.32 -13.81 12.11
CA GLU A 197 7.37 -14.47 13.40
C GLU A 197 8.73 -15.15 13.57
N THR A 198 9.35 -14.95 14.75
CA THR A 198 10.67 -15.52 15.05
C THR A 198 10.64 -17.05 15.10
N THR A 199 9.56 -17.65 15.63
CA THR A 199 9.41 -19.12 15.76
C THR A 199 9.33 -19.84 14.41
N SER A 200 8.79 -19.18 13.38
CA SER A 200 8.71 -19.72 12.01
C SER A 200 9.91 -19.34 11.15
N GLY A 201 10.89 -18.61 11.69
CA GLY A 201 12.12 -18.23 11.00
C GLY A 201 11.93 -17.20 9.89
N ASN A 202 10.78 -16.52 9.82
CA ASN A 202 10.45 -15.56 8.76
C ASN A 202 10.35 -14.11 9.26
N MET A 203 11.04 -13.78 10.35
CA MET A 203 11.05 -12.45 10.95
C MET A 203 11.65 -11.38 10.01
N TRP A 204 10.90 -10.34 9.70
CA TRP A 204 11.33 -9.24 8.82
C TRP A 204 11.77 -8.00 9.61
N GLY A 205 10.99 -7.61 10.62
CA GLY A 205 11.27 -6.45 11.46
C GLY A 205 10.07 -6.00 12.29
N ASN A 206 10.33 -5.17 13.28
CA ASN A 206 9.34 -4.56 14.17
C ASN A 206 8.63 -3.37 13.49
N VAL A 207 7.33 -3.19 13.74
CA VAL A 207 6.58 -2.01 13.29
C VAL A 207 6.91 -0.80 14.15
N TYR A 208 7.06 -0.95 15.47
CA TYR A 208 7.37 0.16 16.38
C TYR A 208 8.84 0.16 16.83
N PRO A 209 9.53 1.31 16.87
CA PRO A 209 9.03 2.64 16.51
C PRO A 209 8.80 2.79 15.01
N ARG A 210 7.76 3.53 14.62
CA ARG A 210 7.45 3.79 13.21
C ARG A 210 8.38 4.87 12.67
N SER A 211 9.60 4.47 12.36
CA SER A 211 10.67 5.32 11.84
C SER A 211 11.24 4.78 10.53
N GLY A 212 12.12 5.57 9.89
CA GLY A 212 12.83 5.15 8.68
C GLY A 212 13.93 4.12 8.91
N PHE A 213 14.35 3.90 10.17
CA PHE A 213 15.45 3.00 10.51
C PHE A 213 15.01 1.55 10.70
N VAL A 214 15.64 0.63 9.98
CA VAL A 214 15.40 -0.82 10.10
C VAL A 214 16.73 -1.55 10.09
N THR A 215 16.91 -2.46 11.06
CA THR A 215 18.06 -3.37 11.08
C THR A 215 17.68 -4.68 10.39
N GLN A 216 18.16 -4.90 9.18
CA GLN A 216 17.86 -6.10 8.40
C GLN A 216 18.90 -6.30 7.29
N THR A 217 19.35 -7.54 7.12
CA THR A 217 20.33 -7.94 6.09
C THR A 217 19.81 -7.77 4.67
N ASP A 218 18.51 -8.01 4.47
CA ASP A 218 17.86 -7.98 3.17
C ASP A 218 17.19 -6.62 2.95
N SER A 219 17.61 -5.90 1.91
CA SER A 219 17.06 -4.58 1.63
C SER A 219 15.58 -4.59 1.26
N TYR A 220 15.10 -5.62 0.56
CA TYR A 220 13.67 -5.74 0.22
C TYR A 220 12.83 -5.88 1.49
N LYS A 221 13.25 -6.75 2.42
CA LYS A 221 12.57 -6.89 3.72
C LYS A 221 12.60 -5.60 4.53
N SER A 222 13.75 -4.91 4.55
CA SER A 222 13.87 -3.64 5.29
C SER A 222 12.96 -2.54 4.73
N ALA A 223 12.88 -2.41 3.41
CA ALA A 223 12.00 -1.45 2.75
C ALA A 223 10.52 -1.83 2.95
N ALA A 224 10.19 -3.13 2.91
CA ALA A 224 8.86 -3.63 3.18
C ALA A 224 8.39 -3.30 4.61
N VAL A 225 9.27 -3.39 5.61
CA VAL A 225 8.99 -2.95 6.98
C VAL A 225 8.68 -1.45 7.02
N VAL A 226 9.45 -0.63 6.30
CA VAL A 226 9.21 0.82 6.24
C VAL A 226 7.86 1.15 5.61
N VAL A 227 7.50 0.56 4.46
CA VAL A 227 6.19 0.83 3.85
C VAL A 227 5.03 0.32 4.70
N GLN A 228 5.21 -0.78 5.44
CA GLN A 228 4.23 -1.24 6.44
C GLN A 228 4.03 -0.21 7.55
N ARG A 229 5.12 0.39 8.05
CA ARG A 229 5.06 1.46 9.08
C ARG A 229 4.30 2.68 8.56
N VAL A 230 4.61 3.13 7.35
CA VAL A 230 3.89 4.24 6.70
C VAL A 230 2.40 3.92 6.58
N ALA A 231 2.05 2.71 6.12
CA ALA A 231 0.66 2.28 6.02
C ALA A 231 -0.05 2.23 7.39
N ASP A 232 0.63 1.77 8.44
CA ASP A 232 0.09 1.77 9.80
C ASP A 232 -0.15 3.19 10.34
N VAL A 233 0.71 4.16 10.00
CA VAL A 233 0.51 5.58 10.34
C VAL A 233 -0.72 6.15 9.63
N ILE A 234 -0.76 6.08 8.29
CA ILE A 234 -1.79 6.77 7.52
C ILE A 234 -3.19 6.17 7.72
N THR A 235 -3.30 4.88 8.03
CA THR A 235 -4.60 4.21 8.20
C THR A 235 -5.15 4.31 9.63
N ARG A 236 -4.52 5.13 10.48
CA ARG A 236 -4.98 5.45 11.84
C ARG A 236 -5.19 6.95 11.99
N SER A 237 -5.90 7.33 13.05
CA SER A 237 -6.09 8.73 13.43
C SER A 237 -5.33 9.04 14.72
N GLY A 238 -4.98 10.31 14.94
CA GLY A 238 -4.33 10.78 16.16
C GLY A 238 -2.91 10.26 16.41
N GLN A 239 -2.22 9.77 15.39
CA GLN A 239 -0.80 9.38 15.50
C GLN A 239 0.08 10.63 15.68
N LEU A 240 1.20 10.49 16.39
CA LEU A 240 2.14 11.57 16.67
C LEU A 240 3.12 11.76 15.50
N HIS A 241 2.57 11.97 14.32
CA HIS A 241 3.28 12.19 13.06
C HIS A 241 2.64 13.37 12.30
N VAL A 242 3.36 13.96 11.35
CA VAL A 242 2.80 14.90 10.36
C VAL A 242 2.29 14.12 9.15
N TYR A 243 0.97 13.95 9.06
CA TYR A 243 0.33 13.13 8.03
C TYR A 243 -1.14 13.54 7.83
N ASN A 244 -1.72 13.08 6.72
CA ASN A 244 -3.17 13.13 6.50
C ASN A 244 -3.75 11.73 6.74
N PRO A 245 -4.76 11.55 7.61
CA PRO A 245 -5.37 10.24 7.82
C PRO A 245 -6.13 9.74 6.57
N LEU A 246 -5.78 8.54 6.13
CA LEU A 246 -6.51 7.75 5.14
C LEU A 246 -7.48 6.81 5.85
N THR A 247 -8.57 7.37 6.35
CA THR A 247 -9.60 6.62 7.06
C THR A 247 -10.98 6.89 6.45
N GLY A 248 -11.74 5.82 6.21
CA GLY A 248 -13.11 5.93 5.75
C GLY A 248 -14.09 6.04 6.92
N GLN A 249 -15.19 6.76 6.73
CA GLN A 249 -16.28 6.80 7.69
C GLN A 249 -17.30 5.69 7.38
N LYS A 250 -17.56 4.82 8.36
CA LYS A 250 -18.61 3.81 8.26
C LYS A 250 -19.97 4.49 8.11
N SER A 251 -20.80 3.98 7.20
CA SER A 251 -22.17 4.46 7.03
C SER A 251 -23.10 3.30 6.69
N PRO A 252 -24.42 3.47 6.76
CA PRO A 252 -25.34 2.38 6.49
C PRO A 252 -25.11 1.76 5.09
N GLY A 253 -24.78 0.47 5.06
CA GLY A 253 -24.45 -0.25 3.82
C GLY A 253 -23.04 0.00 3.27
N TYR A 254 -22.15 0.63 4.03
CA TYR A 254 -20.77 0.91 3.64
C TYR A 254 -19.80 0.71 4.81
N TRP A 255 -18.84 -0.20 4.61
CA TRP A 255 -17.84 -0.61 5.57
C TRP A 255 -16.43 -0.40 4.97
N PRO A 256 -15.79 0.75 5.24
CA PRO A 256 -14.39 0.96 4.95
C PRO A 256 -13.47 -0.04 5.68
N PRO A 257 -12.23 -0.20 5.21
CA PRO A 257 -11.26 -1.10 5.83
C PRO A 257 -10.90 -0.65 7.24
N GLU A 258 -10.53 -1.63 8.07
CA GLU A 258 -9.88 -1.37 9.35
C GLU A 258 -8.42 -0.92 9.15
N PRO A 259 -7.81 -0.26 10.16
CA PRO A 259 -6.40 0.13 10.09
C PRO A 259 -5.48 -1.03 9.73
N VAL A 260 -4.41 -0.71 9.01
CA VAL A 260 -3.43 -1.71 8.56
C VAL A 260 -2.83 -2.44 9.77
N LYS A 261 -2.81 -3.77 9.68
CA LYS A 261 -2.23 -4.65 10.70
C LYS A 261 -1.54 -5.85 10.05
N GLU A 262 -0.27 -6.00 10.40
CA GLU A 262 0.61 -7.10 10.02
C GLU A 262 0.10 -8.47 10.51
N ASN A 263 0.59 -9.55 9.88
CA ASN A 263 0.29 -10.94 10.25
C ASN A 263 -1.21 -11.33 10.28
N THR A 264 -2.04 -10.67 9.46
CA THR A 264 -3.48 -10.97 9.32
C THR A 264 -3.82 -11.78 8.07
N GLY A 265 -2.80 -12.23 7.33
CA GLY A 265 -2.96 -12.82 6.00
C GLY A 265 -3.63 -11.82 5.06
N THR A 266 -4.50 -12.31 4.16
CA THR A 266 -5.21 -11.46 3.20
C THR A 266 -6.49 -10.84 3.76
N LYS A 267 -6.68 -10.76 5.08
CA LYS A 267 -7.93 -10.25 5.67
C LYS A 267 -7.97 -8.73 5.79
N ASN A 268 -6.82 -8.08 5.97
CA ASN A 268 -6.74 -6.66 6.30
C ASN A 268 -6.20 -5.79 5.16
N HIS A 269 -5.17 -6.26 4.45
CA HIS A 269 -4.58 -5.56 3.32
C HIS A 269 -3.78 -6.53 2.45
N LYS A 270 -3.36 -6.04 1.27
CA LYS A 270 -2.39 -6.69 0.40
C LYS A 270 -1.44 -5.65 -0.19
N TRP A 271 -0.30 -6.13 -0.67
CA TRP A 271 0.74 -5.34 -1.31
C TRP A 271 0.95 -5.80 -2.74
N GLN A 272 0.82 -4.87 -3.69
CA GLN A 272 1.24 -5.09 -5.07
C GLN A 272 2.62 -4.47 -5.24
N ARG A 273 3.61 -5.26 -5.66
CA ARG A 273 4.95 -4.75 -5.97
C ARG A 273 4.91 -3.87 -7.22
N LEU A 274 5.49 -2.68 -7.16
CA LEU A 274 5.54 -1.73 -8.27
C LEU A 274 6.97 -1.54 -8.77
N SER A 275 7.93 -1.33 -7.87
CA SER A 275 9.36 -1.19 -8.16
C SER A 275 10.16 -2.10 -7.22
N PRO A 276 11.26 -2.74 -7.67
CA PRO A 276 12.00 -2.57 -8.95
C PRO A 276 11.46 -3.39 -10.13
N GLN A 277 10.41 -4.17 -9.89
CA GLN A 277 9.70 -4.88 -10.96
C GLN A 277 8.20 -4.83 -10.68
N LEU A 278 7.46 -4.34 -11.66
CA LEU A 278 6.01 -4.25 -11.60
C LEU A 278 5.38 -5.65 -11.59
N SER A 279 4.59 -5.92 -10.56
CA SER A 279 3.83 -7.16 -10.40
C SER A 279 2.36 -6.96 -10.76
N GLN A 280 1.78 -7.94 -11.44
CA GLN A 280 0.33 -8.02 -11.68
C GLN A 280 -0.40 -8.83 -10.61
N THR A 281 0.30 -9.29 -9.57
CA THR A 281 -0.28 -10.01 -8.43
C THR A 281 0.05 -9.32 -7.12
N CYS A 282 -0.78 -9.58 -6.13
CA CYS A 282 -0.66 -9.08 -4.78
C CYS A 282 -0.15 -10.16 -3.83
N ALA A 283 0.61 -9.74 -2.83
CA ALA A 283 1.09 -10.59 -1.75
C ALA A 283 0.80 -9.94 -0.39
N VAL A 284 1.10 -10.65 0.69
CA VAL A 284 1.06 -10.12 2.05
C VAL A 284 2.40 -10.38 2.69
N PHE A 285 2.88 -9.45 3.51
CA PHE A 285 4.15 -9.63 4.21
C PHE A 285 3.97 -10.54 5.43
N PRO A 286 4.95 -11.41 5.74
CA PRO A 286 6.10 -11.81 4.91
C PRO A 286 5.70 -12.53 3.61
N ASP A 287 6.31 -12.12 2.49
CA ASP A 287 6.13 -12.78 1.20
C ASP A 287 7.40 -13.53 0.73
N THR A 288 7.33 -14.11 -0.47
CA THR A 288 8.46 -14.76 -1.13
C THR A 288 8.71 -14.13 -2.50
N ASN A 289 9.92 -14.31 -3.03
CA ASN A 289 10.34 -13.82 -4.34
C ASN A 289 10.45 -12.29 -4.46
N GLY A 290 10.61 -11.57 -3.34
CA GLY A 290 11.01 -10.17 -3.34
C GLY A 290 12.35 -9.97 -4.04
N GLN A 291 12.40 -9.05 -5.00
CA GLN A 291 13.64 -8.72 -5.71
C GLN A 291 14.35 -7.58 -5.01
N ILE A 292 15.67 -7.70 -4.90
CA ILE A 292 16.52 -6.63 -4.37
C ILE A 292 16.73 -5.58 -5.46
N ALA A 293 16.29 -4.35 -5.18
CA ALA A 293 16.53 -3.19 -6.04
C ALA A 293 18.01 -2.78 -5.97
N GLN A 294 18.62 -2.54 -7.13
CA GLN A 294 20.04 -2.18 -7.24
C GLN A 294 20.31 -0.75 -6.74
N ASP A 295 19.42 0.17 -7.07
CA ASP A 295 19.38 1.55 -6.56
C ASP A 295 18.91 1.61 -5.10
N GLY A 296 18.24 0.56 -4.65
CA GLY A 296 17.74 0.42 -3.30
C GLY A 296 16.40 1.11 -3.04
N ASN A 297 15.71 1.50 -4.09
CA ASN A 297 14.42 2.17 -4.01
C ASN A 297 13.30 1.19 -4.35
N TYR A 298 12.19 1.30 -3.62
CA TYR A 298 11.07 0.37 -3.73
C TYR A 298 9.75 1.11 -3.65
N ALA A 299 8.74 0.55 -4.32
CA ALA A 299 7.37 1.04 -4.22
C ALA A 299 6.39 -0.12 -4.27
N TRP A 300 5.31 0.01 -3.50
CA TRP A 300 4.18 -0.91 -3.50
C TRP A 300 2.86 -0.15 -3.56
N ALA A 301 1.83 -0.73 -4.17
CA ALA A 301 0.47 -0.27 -3.95
C ALA A 301 -0.13 -1.01 -2.75
N LEU A 302 -0.69 -0.24 -1.81
CA LEU A 302 -1.48 -0.71 -0.69
C LEU A 302 -2.91 -0.97 -1.17
N TRP A 303 -3.37 -2.21 -1.02
CA TRP A 303 -4.73 -2.63 -1.32
C TRP A 303 -5.46 -2.96 -0.03
N GLN A 304 -6.64 -2.39 0.20
CA GLN A 304 -7.45 -2.68 1.39
C GLN A 304 -8.88 -3.12 1.04
N PRO A 305 -9.50 -4.01 1.83
CA PRO A 305 -10.82 -4.56 1.54
C PRO A 305 -11.92 -3.61 1.98
N TYR A 306 -12.76 -3.24 1.04
CA TYR A 306 -14.02 -2.54 1.29
C TYR A 306 -15.17 -3.51 1.22
N SER A 307 -16.18 -3.31 2.06
CA SER A 307 -17.47 -3.97 1.89
C SER A 307 -18.58 -2.94 1.74
N CYS A 308 -19.56 -3.21 0.88
CA CYS A 308 -20.67 -2.30 0.66
C CYS A 308 -21.87 -3.01 0.04
N CYS A 309 -23.02 -2.33 0.06
CA CYS A 309 -24.21 -2.76 -0.64
C CYS A 309 -24.98 -1.59 -1.23
N LYS A 310 -25.69 -1.84 -2.33
CA LYS A 310 -26.54 -0.83 -2.96
C LYS A 310 -27.68 -0.45 -2.03
N ARG A 311 -27.82 0.85 -1.73
CA ARG A 311 -28.99 1.36 -0.99
C ARG A 311 -30.28 1.06 -1.76
N ARG A 312 -31.23 0.37 -1.10
CA ARG A 312 -32.54 0.00 -1.68
C ARG A 312 -33.75 0.49 -0.85
N GLY A 313 -33.51 1.30 0.18
CA GLY A 313 -34.55 1.89 1.04
C GLY A 313 -34.01 3.09 1.80
N GLN A 314 -34.90 3.80 2.52
CA GLN A 314 -34.51 4.95 3.32
C GLN A 314 -33.69 4.51 4.55
N THR A 315 -34.06 3.40 5.18
CA THR A 315 -33.44 2.92 6.42
C THR A 315 -32.71 1.60 6.19
N PHE A 316 -31.47 1.51 6.67
CA PHE A 316 -30.75 0.24 6.73
C PHE A 316 -31.21 -0.53 7.97
N LEU A 317 -31.51 -1.82 7.81
CA LEU A 317 -31.97 -2.66 8.91
C LEU A 317 -30.81 -3.49 9.46
N SER A 318 -30.19 -4.31 8.60
CA SER A 318 -29.11 -5.22 8.98
C SER A 318 -28.41 -5.78 7.73
N SER A 319 -27.35 -6.56 7.95
CA SER A 319 -26.72 -7.40 6.92
C SER A 319 -26.40 -8.78 7.45
N THR A 320 -26.43 -9.77 6.57
CA THR A 320 -25.94 -11.14 6.83
C THR A 320 -24.72 -11.38 5.95
N ASP A 321 -23.68 -11.97 6.52
CA ASP A 321 -22.47 -12.34 5.79
C ASP A 321 -22.50 -13.82 5.40
N PHE A 322 -21.92 -14.13 4.24
CA PHE A 322 -21.71 -15.50 3.79
C PHE A 322 -20.41 -16.04 4.41
N SER A 323 -20.46 -17.29 4.86
CA SER A 323 -19.33 -18.04 5.40
C SER A 323 -18.29 -18.36 4.33
#